data_AF-A0A2G0VNK1-F1
#
_entry.id   AF-A0A2G0VNK1-F1
#
_cell.length_a   1.000
_cell.length_b   1.000
_cell.length_c   1.000
_cell.angle_alpha   90.00
_cell.angle_beta   90.00
_cell.angle_gamma   90.00
#
_symmetry.space_group_name_H-M   'P 1'
#
loop_
_entity.id
_entity.type
_entity.pdbx_description
1 polymer ?
#
loop_
_entity_poly.entity_id
_entity_poly.type
_entity_poly.pdbx_seq_one_letter_code
_entity_poly.pdbx_strand_id
1 'polypeptide(L)'
;MLDWKNRAGSAKGPAPESTSANRGYFRNLLMSKALLCLLAVYLLITGGLGWFWSEEPALFPVQQNAQLAAEKEGKQMVVGYTTVETLKTVVGTLLNKPGGYISNDRFPPGLWMDNMPSWEYGVLVQVRDLTRALRKDFARSQSQSAEDADLAKAEPRFNFDNKSWVLPSSESEYQEGINSLNRYEARLSDPNQRGALFYARADNLNNWLGDVATRLGSLSQRLSASVGRVKLNTTLKTEALKPGEVPQVDEEVVETPWMQIDNVFYEARGQAWALSHLLRAIEVDFADVLAKKNATVSVRQIIRELEASQEPVWSPMILNGSGFGVLANHSLVMANYISRANAAVIDLRQLLNQG
;
A
#
# COMPACT_ATOMS: atom_id res chain seq x y z
N MET A 1 108.83 -8.64 19.72
CA MET A 1 108.20 -7.34 19.37
C MET A 1 106.77 -7.66 19.00
N LEU A 2 105.79 -7.39 19.87
CA LEU A 2 104.87 -6.23 19.72
C LEU A 2 104.15 -6.35 18.35
N ASP A 3 102.86 -6.70 18.22
CA ASP A 3 101.76 -5.93 18.78
C ASP A 3 100.38 -6.61 18.78
N TRP A 4 99.59 -6.03 19.67
CA TRP A 4 98.31 -6.24 20.30
C TRP A 4 97.03 -6.07 19.45
N LYS A 5 95.98 -6.73 19.98
CA LYS A 5 94.53 -6.48 19.84
C LYS A 5 93.79 -7.04 18.61
N ASN A 6 93.17 -8.19 18.87
CA ASN A 6 91.71 -8.38 18.86
C ASN A 6 90.94 -7.59 17.80
N ARG A 7 90.68 -8.23 16.67
CA ARG A 7 89.40 -8.09 15.96
C ARG A 7 88.85 -9.47 15.63
N ALA A 8 88.22 -10.08 16.63
CA ALA A 8 87.14 -11.02 16.37
C ALA A 8 85.99 -10.20 15.76
N GLY A 9 85.82 -10.31 14.44
CA GLY A 9 84.79 -9.61 13.68
C GLY A 9 84.10 -10.61 12.76
N SER A 10 83.01 -11.17 13.27
CA SER A 10 82.11 -12.13 12.62
C SER A 10 81.87 -11.84 11.13
N ALA A 11 82.16 -12.83 10.28
CA ALA A 11 81.66 -12.85 8.91
C ALA A 11 80.13 -12.97 8.95
N LYS A 12 79.42 -11.85 8.76
CA LYS A 12 77.99 -11.86 8.44
C LYS A 12 77.83 -12.55 7.08
N GLY A 13 77.33 -13.78 7.08
CA GLY A 13 76.74 -14.38 5.88
C GLY A 13 75.59 -13.52 5.33
N PRO A 14 75.11 -13.77 4.10
CA PRO A 14 73.98 -13.03 3.54
C PRO A 14 72.80 -13.14 4.50
N ALA A 15 72.17 -12.01 4.85
CA ALA A 15 70.93 -12.04 5.61
C ALA A 15 69.88 -12.86 4.82
N PRO A 16 69.10 -13.74 5.46
CA PRO A 16 68.01 -14.40 4.75
C PRO A 16 67.04 -13.33 4.24
N GLU A 17 66.72 -13.36 2.94
CA GLU A 17 65.68 -12.52 2.37
C GLU A 17 64.39 -12.66 3.19
N SER A 18 63.75 -11.52 3.47
CA SER A 18 62.55 -11.39 4.29
C SER A 18 61.32 -12.03 3.61
N THR A 19 61.26 -13.35 3.59
CA THR A 19 60.12 -14.14 3.09
C THR A 19 58.83 -13.93 3.91
N SER A 20 58.92 -13.28 5.07
CA SER A 20 57.77 -12.97 5.94
C SER A 20 56.91 -11.81 5.43
N ALA A 21 57.48 -10.83 4.71
CA ALA A 21 56.75 -9.68 4.20
C ALA A 21 55.76 -10.08 3.10
N ASN A 22 56.16 -10.98 2.20
CA ASN A 22 55.31 -11.49 1.13
C ASN A 22 54.15 -12.34 1.66
N ARG A 23 54.35 -13.18 2.69
CA ARG A 23 53.27 -14.00 3.28
C ARG A 23 52.15 -13.15 3.90
N GLY A 24 52.50 -12.05 4.56
CA GLY A 24 51.52 -11.10 5.11
C GLY A 24 50.69 -10.41 4.01
N TYR A 25 51.35 -9.98 2.93
CA TYR A 25 50.69 -9.35 1.79
C TYR A 25 49.74 -10.30 1.06
N PHE A 26 50.17 -11.53 0.76
CA PHE A 26 49.32 -12.54 0.12
C PHE A 26 48.13 -12.96 1.01
N ARG A 27 48.32 -13.06 2.33
CA ARG A 27 47.21 -13.36 3.25
C ARG A 27 46.21 -12.21 3.33
N ASN A 28 46.67 -10.97 3.36
CA ASN A 28 45.81 -9.79 3.35
C ASN A 28 45.04 -9.63 2.02
N LEU A 29 45.68 -9.97 0.89
CA LEU A 29 45.04 -9.99 -0.43
C LEU A 29 44.00 -11.11 -0.58
N LEU A 30 44.27 -12.29 -0.02
CA LEU A 30 43.29 -13.39 0.01
C LEU A 30 42.11 -13.08 0.94
N MET A 31 42.36 -12.47 2.09
CA MET A 31 41.32 -12.00 3.00
C MET A 31 40.46 -10.90 2.37
N SER A 32 41.05 -9.93 1.66
CA SER A 32 40.28 -8.88 0.98
C SER A 32 39.44 -9.44 -0.17
N LYS A 33 39.97 -10.39 -0.95
CA LYS A 33 39.21 -11.12 -1.98
C LYS A 33 38.06 -11.94 -1.40
N ALA A 34 38.28 -12.61 -0.27
CA ALA A 34 37.24 -13.36 0.43
C ALA A 34 36.14 -12.43 0.97
N LEU A 35 36.51 -11.29 1.56
CA LEU A 35 35.56 -10.27 2.04
C LEU A 35 34.73 -9.69 0.88
N LEU A 36 35.37 -9.36 -0.25
CA LEU A 36 34.69 -8.88 -1.44
C LEU A 36 33.74 -9.91 -2.02
N CYS A 37 34.14 -11.19 -2.04
CA CYS A 37 33.28 -12.28 -2.49
C CYS A 37 32.06 -12.44 -1.57
N LEU A 38 32.25 -12.41 -0.25
CA LEU A 38 31.15 -12.45 0.72
C LEU A 38 30.20 -11.26 0.57
N LEU A 39 30.74 -10.05 0.38
CA LEU A 39 29.92 -8.86 0.13
C LEU A 39 29.14 -8.98 -1.18
N ALA A 40 29.76 -9.46 -2.25
CA ALA A 40 29.09 -9.67 -3.53
C ALA A 40 27.97 -10.71 -3.42
N VAL A 41 28.21 -11.84 -2.74
CA VAL A 41 27.18 -12.86 -2.48
C VAL A 41 26.03 -12.27 -1.63
N TYR A 42 26.35 -11.51 -0.59
CA TYR A 42 25.35 -10.82 0.22
C TYR A 42 24.48 -9.87 -0.62
N LEU A 43 25.10 -9.03 -1.47
CA LEU A 43 24.38 -8.11 -2.36
C LEU A 43 23.53 -8.84 -3.41
N LEU A 44 23.99 -9.96 -3.93
CA LEU A 44 23.21 -10.78 -4.87
C LEU A 44 21.99 -11.41 -4.19
N ILE A 45 22.15 -11.93 -2.96
CA ILE A 45 21.05 -12.49 -2.18
C ILE A 45 20.04 -11.40 -1.82
N THR A 46 20.49 -10.25 -1.32
CA THR A 46 19.58 -9.15 -0.96
C THR A 46 18.89 -8.56 -2.18
N GLY A 47 19.58 -8.43 -3.32
CA GLY A 47 18.97 -8.02 -4.58
C GLY A 47 17.89 -8.99 -5.06
N GLY A 48 18.17 -10.31 -5.01
CA GLY A 48 17.19 -11.34 -5.37
C GLY A 48 15.97 -11.37 -4.44
N LEU A 49 16.19 -11.22 -3.13
CA LEU A 49 15.10 -11.08 -2.16
C LEU A 49 14.30 -9.80 -2.39
N GLY A 50 14.96 -8.67 -2.64
CA GLY A 50 14.30 -7.40 -2.92
C GLY A 50 13.42 -7.45 -4.17
N TRP A 51 13.87 -8.13 -5.23
CA TRP A 51 13.02 -8.42 -6.38
C TRP A 51 11.77 -9.21 -5.95
N PHE A 52 11.96 -10.35 -5.30
CA PHE A 52 10.84 -11.22 -4.89
C PHE A 52 9.86 -10.53 -3.94
N TRP A 53 10.35 -9.69 -3.03
CA TRP A 53 9.53 -8.91 -2.09
C TRP A 53 8.84 -7.71 -2.75
N SER A 54 9.25 -7.33 -3.97
CA SER A 54 8.62 -6.26 -4.75
C SER A 54 7.40 -6.75 -5.54
N GLU A 55 7.12 -8.06 -5.56
CA GLU A 55 5.95 -8.59 -6.25
C GLU A 55 4.65 -8.22 -5.52
N GLU A 56 3.78 -7.50 -6.22
CA GLU A 56 2.46 -7.14 -5.71
C GLU A 56 1.56 -8.39 -5.61
N PRO A 57 0.83 -8.58 -4.50
CA PRO A 57 -0.14 -9.66 -4.36
C PRO A 57 -1.20 -9.66 -5.47
N ALA A 58 -1.51 -10.84 -6.00
CA ALA A 58 -2.55 -11.00 -7.00
C ALA A 58 -3.96 -10.70 -6.44
N LEU A 59 -4.91 -10.43 -7.34
CA LEU A 59 -6.32 -10.38 -6.96
C LEU A 59 -6.81 -11.79 -6.58
N PHE A 60 -7.63 -11.88 -5.54
CA PHE A 60 -8.28 -13.12 -5.11
C PHE A 60 -9.80 -13.08 -5.35
N PRO A 61 -10.44 -14.25 -5.56
CA PRO A 61 -11.89 -14.32 -5.74
C PRO A 61 -12.62 -14.10 -4.40
N VAL A 62 -13.09 -12.87 -4.17
CA VAL A 62 -13.69 -12.42 -2.90
C VAL A 62 -14.80 -13.34 -2.38
N GLN A 63 -15.77 -13.70 -3.22
CA GLN A 63 -16.91 -14.55 -2.81
C GLN A 63 -16.46 -15.96 -2.43
N GLN A 64 -15.55 -16.55 -3.21
CA GLN A 64 -15.02 -17.88 -2.94
C GLN A 64 -14.17 -17.89 -1.67
N ASN A 65 -13.35 -16.85 -1.46
CA ASN A 65 -12.56 -16.70 -0.24
C ASN A 65 -13.46 -16.64 1.00
N ALA A 66 -14.53 -15.84 0.96
CA ALA A 66 -15.50 -15.75 2.05
C ALA A 66 -16.23 -17.08 2.30
N GLN A 67 -16.63 -17.79 1.25
CA GLN A 67 -17.24 -19.12 1.37
C GLN A 67 -16.31 -20.12 2.05
N LEU A 68 -15.06 -20.19 1.61
CA LEU A 68 -14.05 -21.08 2.19
C LEU A 68 -13.76 -20.75 3.67
N ALA A 69 -13.70 -19.47 4.03
CA ALA A 69 -13.53 -19.04 5.41
C ALA A 69 -14.74 -19.46 6.27
N ALA A 70 -15.95 -19.25 5.77
CA ALA A 70 -17.18 -19.62 6.47
C ALA A 70 -17.26 -21.14 6.70
N GLU A 71 -16.95 -21.95 5.68
CA GLU A 71 -16.92 -23.41 5.78
C GLU A 71 -15.88 -23.90 6.77
N LYS A 72 -14.66 -23.33 6.74
CA LYS A 72 -13.56 -23.70 7.64
C LYS A 72 -13.90 -23.42 9.10
N GLU A 73 -14.60 -22.33 9.38
CA GLU A 73 -14.93 -21.90 10.74
C GLU A 73 -16.33 -22.36 11.19
N GLY A 74 -17.09 -23.05 10.32
CA GLY A 74 -18.46 -23.48 10.62
C GLY A 74 -19.44 -22.33 10.82
N LYS A 75 -19.20 -21.18 10.17
CA LYS A 75 -20.01 -19.96 10.28
C LYS A 75 -21.02 -19.87 9.13
N GLN A 76 -22.14 -19.19 9.38
CA GLN A 76 -23.09 -18.84 8.33
C GLN A 76 -22.70 -17.52 7.68
N MET A 77 -22.73 -17.46 6.35
CA MET A 77 -22.56 -16.20 5.64
C MET A 77 -23.83 -15.36 5.75
N VAL A 78 -23.77 -14.34 6.60
CA VAL A 78 -24.83 -13.33 6.77
C VAL A 78 -24.44 -12.03 6.08
N VAL A 79 -25.39 -11.11 5.92
CA VAL A 79 -25.11 -9.78 5.36
C VAL A 79 -24.03 -9.08 6.18
N GLY A 80 -22.97 -8.63 5.50
CA GLY A 80 -21.80 -8.00 6.11
C GLY A 80 -20.63 -8.95 6.34
N TYR A 81 -20.85 -10.26 6.31
CA TYR A 81 -19.81 -11.27 6.47
C TYR A 81 -18.73 -11.12 5.40
N THR A 82 -19.14 -11.01 4.13
CA THR A 82 -18.21 -10.93 2.99
C THR A 82 -17.30 -9.72 3.10
N THR A 83 -17.85 -8.57 3.50
CA THR A 83 -17.13 -7.30 3.67
C THR A 83 -16.09 -7.40 4.77
N VAL A 84 -16.45 -7.97 5.93
CA VAL A 84 -15.52 -8.11 7.06
C VAL A 84 -14.43 -9.14 6.76
N GLU A 85 -14.79 -10.28 6.17
CA GLU A 85 -13.83 -11.32 5.80
C GLU A 85 -12.86 -10.83 4.72
N THR A 86 -13.35 -10.05 3.74
CA THR A 86 -12.49 -9.44 2.73
C THR A 86 -11.55 -8.42 3.34
N LEU A 87 -12.02 -7.57 4.26
CA LEU A 87 -11.18 -6.62 4.97
C LEU A 87 -10.08 -7.35 5.78
N LYS A 88 -10.43 -8.42 6.50
CA LYS A 88 -9.46 -9.28 7.20
C LYS A 88 -8.44 -9.87 6.24
N THR A 89 -8.88 -10.37 5.09
CA THR A 89 -7.99 -10.97 4.08
C THR A 89 -7.06 -9.93 3.45
N VAL A 90 -7.55 -8.71 3.19
CA VAL A 90 -6.74 -7.58 2.70
C VAL A 90 -5.64 -7.22 3.71
N VAL A 91 -5.97 -7.06 5.00
CA VAL A 91 -4.97 -6.77 6.04
C VAL A 91 -4.05 -7.97 6.25
N GLY A 92 -4.58 -9.19 6.22
CA GLY A 92 -3.79 -10.41 6.32
C GLY A 92 -2.78 -10.52 5.19
N THR A 93 -3.15 -10.13 3.97
CA THR A 93 -2.26 -10.10 2.80
C THR A 93 -1.16 -9.04 3.00
N LEU A 94 -1.51 -7.85 3.51
CA LEU A 94 -0.54 -6.80 3.85
C LEU A 94 0.55 -7.32 4.80
N LEU A 95 0.17 -8.12 5.80
CA LEU A 95 1.08 -8.67 6.80
C LEU A 95 1.88 -9.89 6.33
N ASN A 96 1.30 -10.72 5.46
CA ASN A 96 1.83 -12.05 5.14
C ASN A 96 2.35 -12.19 3.69
N LYS A 97 2.34 -11.12 2.89
CA LYS A 97 2.95 -11.12 1.55
C LYS A 97 4.45 -11.44 1.62
N PRO A 98 5.11 -11.77 0.50
CA PRO A 98 6.57 -11.96 0.47
C PRO A 98 7.31 -10.79 1.12
N GLY A 99 8.20 -11.10 2.07
CA GLY A 99 8.92 -10.11 2.87
C GLY A 99 8.18 -9.58 4.09
N GLY A 100 6.91 -9.97 4.30
CA GLY A 100 6.08 -9.47 5.39
C GLY A 100 5.67 -8.00 5.17
N TYR A 101 5.51 -7.27 6.26
CA TYR A 101 5.23 -5.83 6.24
C TYR A 101 6.54 -5.04 6.20
N ILE A 102 6.83 -4.38 5.08
CA ILE A 102 8.17 -3.84 4.77
C ILE A 102 8.29 -2.36 5.18
N SER A 103 7.17 -1.64 5.30
CA SER A 103 7.15 -0.19 5.60
C SER A 103 7.87 0.22 6.89
N ASN A 104 8.04 -0.69 7.84
CA ASN A 104 8.75 -0.45 9.09
C ASN A 104 10.12 -1.18 9.17
N ASP A 105 10.55 -1.86 8.11
CA ASP A 105 11.83 -2.58 8.07
C ASP A 105 13.03 -1.65 8.25
N ARG A 106 14.05 -2.15 8.99
CA ARG A 106 15.30 -1.41 9.26
C ARG A 106 16.54 -2.04 8.65
N PHE A 107 16.39 -3.18 7.96
CA PHE A 107 17.49 -3.91 7.36
C PHE A 107 17.24 -4.15 5.86
N PRO A 108 18.30 -4.29 5.03
CA PRO A 108 18.14 -4.69 3.64
C PRO A 108 17.52 -6.10 3.50
N PRO A 109 16.72 -6.35 2.45
CA PRO A 109 16.45 -5.44 1.33
C PRO A 109 15.40 -4.36 1.59
N GLY A 110 14.55 -4.50 2.62
CA GLY A 110 13.44 -3.57 2.89
C GLY A 110 13.87 -2.10 3.00
N LEU A 111 15.04 -1.83 3.57
CA LEU A 111 15.61 -0.47 3.66
C LEU A 111 15.84 0.22 2.31
N TRP A 112 16.03 -0.55 1.23
CA TRP A 112 16.31 -0.03 -0.12
C TRP A 112 15.06 0.00 -1.01
N MET A 113 13.93 -0.48 -0.49
CA MET A 113 12.68 -0.58 -1.23
C MET A 113 11.78 0.59 -0.85
N ASP A 114 11.22 1.27 -1.84
CA ASP A 114 10.30 2.40 -1.68
C ASP A 114 8.93 2.13 -2.32
N ASN A 115 8.92 1.43 -3.45
CA ASN A 115 7.71 1.03 -4.18
C ASN A 115 6.74 0.20 -3.33
N MET A 116 7.21 -0.90 -2.73
CA MET A 116 6.35 -1.78 -1.93
C MET A 116 5.84 -1.11 -0.65
N PRO A 117 6.65 -0.36 0.13
CA PRO A 117 6.13 0.47 1.22
C PRO A 117 5.06 1.49 0.80
N SER A 118 5.22 2.12 -0.38
CA SER A 118 4.19 3.02 -0.92
C SER A 118 2.89 2.28 -1.27
N TRP A 119 3.00 1.09 -1.87
CA TRP A 119 1.86 0.20 -2.11
C TRP A 119 1.16 -0.22 -0.81
N GLU A 120 1.92 -0.64 0.20
CA GLU A 120 1.40 -1.00 1.53
C GLU A 120 0.63 0.16 2.18
N TYR A 121 1.18 1.38 2.10
CA TYR A 121 0.49 2.56 2.60
C TYR A 121 -0.83 2.79 1.87
N GLY A 122 -0.86 2.60 0.56
CA GLY A 122 -2.09 2.68 -0.23
C GLY A 122 -3.16 1.69 0.25
N VAL A 123 -2.80 0.41 0.41
CA VAL A 123 -3.71 -0.61 0.95
C VAL A 123 -4.22 -0.21 2.34
N LEU A 124 -3.32 0.24 3.21
CA LEU A 124 -3.63 0.62 4.58
C LEU A 124 -4.61 1.81 4.67
N VAL A 125 -4.52 2.78 3.75
CA VAL A 125 -5.50 3.88 3.66
C VAL A 125 -6.91 3.35 3.44
N GLN A 126 -7.10 2.40 2.52
CA GLN A 126 -8.41 1.81 2.25
C GLN A 126 -8.93 0.96 3.43
N VAL A 127 -8.03 0.23 4.10
CA VAL A 127 -8.35 -0.50 5.35
C VAL A 127 -8.86 0.45 6.43
N ARG A 128 -8.19 1.58 6.64
CA ARG A 128 -8.56 2.60 7.64
C ARG A 128 -9.92 3.20 7.32
N ASP A 129 -10.14 3.59 6.06
CA ASP A 129 -11.38 4.23 5.63
C ASP A 129 -12.57 3.25 5.75
N LEU A 130 -12.44 1.99 5.31
CA LEU A 130 -13.51 1.00 5.46
C LEU A 130 -13.75 0.62 6.92
N THR A 131 -12.70 0.47 7.74
CA THR A 131 -12.90 0.15 9.16
C THR A 131 -13.65 1.27 9.89
N ARG A 132 -13.35 2.53 9.55
CA ARG A 132 -14.12 3.67 10.04
C ARG A 132 -15.57 3.62 9.58
N ALA A 133 -15.83 3.35 8.30
CA ALA A 133 -17.19 3.22 7.79
C ALA A 133 -17.95 2.05 8.44
N LEU A 134 -17.27 0.93 8.71
CA LEU A 134 -17.84 -0.20 9.45
C LEU A 134 -18.29 0.24 10.84
N ARG A 135 -17.42 0.89 11.61
CA ARG A 135 -17.72 1.35 12.98
C ARG A 135 -18.80 2.42 13.01
N LYS A 136 -18.72 3.42 12.11
CA LYS A 136 -19.53 4.64 12.15
C LYS A 136 -20.89 4.46 11.48
N ASP A 137 -20.93 3.77 10.34
CA ASP A 137 -22.10 3.72 9.46
C ASP A 137 -22.67 2.30 9.34
N PHE A 138 -21.86 1.28 9.04
CA PHE A 138 -22.39 -0.05 8.68
C PHE A 138 -22.82 -0.86 9.89
N ALA A 139 -22.16 -0.78 11.04
CA ALA A 139 -22.52 -1.57 12.22
C ALA A 139 -23.52 -0.88 13.15
N ARG A 140 -23.96 0.34 12.79
CA ARG A 140 -24.76 1.20 13.66
C ARG A 140 -26.06 1.64 12.99
N SER A 141 -27.16 1.63 13.74
CA SER A 141 -28.41 2.23 13.29
C SER A 141 -28.42 3.73 13.54
N GLN A 142 -29.09 4.48 12.67
CA GLN A 142 -29.16 5.95 12.74
C GLN A 142 -29.71 6.50 14.08
N SER A 143 -30.55 5.72 14.77
CA SER A 143 -31.18 6.11 16.05
C SER A 143 -30.41 5.68 17.30
N GLN A 144 -29.42 4.81 17.17
CA GLN A 144 -28.62 4.33 18.30
C GLN A 144 -27.29 5.07 18.35
N SER A 145 -26.81 5.33 19.58
CA SER A 145 -25.50 5.97 19.81
C SER A 145 -24.36 5.00 20.15
N ALA A 146 -24.69 3.76 20.47
CA ALA A 146 -23.71 2.75 20.84
C ALA A 146 -22.98 2.21 19.61
N GLU A 147 -21.66 2.11 19.73
CA GLU A 147 -20.77 1.53 18.74
C GLU A 147 -20.48 0.07 19.09
N ASP A 148 -20.17 -0.77 18.09
CA ASP A 148 -19.68 -2.12 18.38
C ASP A 148 -18.29 -2.05 19.05
N ALA A 149 -18.15 -2.77 20.16
CA ALA A 149 -16.96 -2.70 21.01
C ALA A 149 -15.68 -3.24 20.33
N ASP A 150 -15.78 -4.18 19.39
CA ASP A 150 -14.62 -4.67 18.65
C ASP A 150 -14.27 -3.77 17.47
N LEU A 151 -15.26 -3.18 16.79
CA LEU A 151 -14.97 -2.19 15.74
C LEU A 151 -14.35 -0.91 16.32
N ALA A 152 -14.78 -0.49 17.51
CA ALA A 152 -14.17 0.60 18.26
C ALA A 152 -12.71 0.31 18.67
N LYS A 153 -12.34 -0.97 18.82
CA LYS A 153 -10.94 -1.40 19.02
C LYS A 153 -10.18 -1.56 17.70
N ALA A 154 -10.82 -2.04 16.64
CA ALA A 154 -10.18 -2.30 15.37
C ALA A 154 -9.71 -1.02 14.66
N GLU A 155 -10.54 0.03 14.63
CA GLU A 155 -10.20 1.29 13.95
C GLU A 155 -8.88 1.92 14.46
N PRO A 156 -8.66 2.15 15.77
CA PRO A 156 -7.41 2.75 16.24
C PRO A 156 -6.20 1.85 15.95
N ARG A 157 -6.35 0.51 15.97
CA ARG A 157 -5.29 -0.43 15.64
C ARG A 157 -4.81 -0.26 14.20
N PHE A 158 -5.72 -0.16 13.24
CA PHE A 158 -5.34 0.10 11.84
C PHE A 158 -4.87 1.54 11.59
N ASN A 159 -5.27 2.50 12.44
CA ASN A 159 -4.78 3.88 12.38
C ASN A 159 -3.43 4.08 13.10
N PHE A 160 -2.86 3.03 13.69
CA PHE A 160 -1.52 3.08 14.27
C PHE A 160 -0.46 3.43 13.22
N ASP A 161 0.65 4.03 13.68
CA ASP A 161 1.76 4.45 12.84
C ASP A 161 2.25 3.27 11.98
N ASN A 162 2.43 3.53 10.68
CA ASN A 162 2.77 2.53 9.68
C ASN A 162 4.29 2.29 9.57
N LYS A 163 5.11 3.07 10.29
CA LYS A 163 6.59 2.94 10.34
C LYS A 163 7.13 2.47 11.69
N SER A 164 6.25 2.10 12.62
CA SER A 164 6.65 1.68 13.96
C SER A 164 7.23 0.26 13.91
N TRP A 165 8.54 0.17 14.12
CA TRP A 165 9.27 -1.11 14.18
C TRP A 165 9.37 -1.65 15.63
N VAL A 166 9.31 -0.77 16.63
CA VAL A 166 9.53 -1.13 18.05
C VAL A 166 8.22 -1.08 18.82
N LEU A 167 8.09 -1.96 19.82
CA LEU A 167 6.92 -2.17 20.67
C LEU A 167 6.08 -0.91 20.99
N PRO A 168 4.79 -0.85 20.58
CA PRO A 168 4.12 -1.83 19.72
C PRO A 168 4.54 -1.68 18.25
N SER A 169 4.83 -2.81 17.58
CA SER A 169 5.11 -2.81 16.15
C SER A 169 3.83 -2.66 15.34
N SER A 170 3.92 -2.08 14.14
CA SER A 170 2.77 -1.91 13.24
C SER A 170 2.06 -3.24 12.95
N GLU A 171 2.82 -4.31 12.73
CA GLU A 171 2.29 -5.66 12.44
C GLU A 171 1.49 -6.21 13.62
N SER A 172 2.00 -6.06 14.84
CA SER A 172 1.30 -6.51 16.05
C SER A 172 -0.01 -5.75 16.24
N GLU A 173 0.00 -4.45 15.99
CA GLU A 173 -1.21 -3.61 16.09
C GLU A 173 -2.24 -4.01 15.03
N TYR A 174 -1.81 -4.22 13.78
CA TYR A 174 -2.70 -4.64 12.70
C TYR A 174 -3.24 -6.06 12.93
N GLN A 175 -2.43 -6.97 13.48
CA GLN A 175 -2.90 -8.30 13.88
C GLN A 175 -3.96 -8.22 14.99
N GLU A 176 -3.80 -7.34 15.98
CA GLU A 176 -4.82 -7.09 16.99
C GLU A 176 -6.11 -6.46 16.41
N GLY A 177 -5.96 -5.66 15.35
CA GLY A 177 -7.09 -5.20 14.54
C GLY A 177 -7.85 -6.35 13.88
N ILE A 178 -7.14 -7.28 13.21
CA ILE A 178 -7.73 -8.51 12.65
C ILE A 178 -8.42 -9.33 13.74
N ASN A 179 -7.80 -9.50 14.91
CA ASN A 179 -8.37 -10.24 16.03
C ASN A 179 -9.70 -9.63 16.50
N SER A 180 -9.81 -8.30 16.47
CA SER A 180 -11.06 -7.58 16.76
C SER A 180 -12.11 -7.81 15.68
N LEU A 181 -11.74 -7.75 14.39
CA LEU A 181 -12.65 -8.08 13.29
C LEU A 181 -13.16 -9.53 13.36
N ASN A 182 -12.31 -10.49 13.71
CA ASN A 182 -12.67 -11.89 13.92
C ASN A 182 -13.77 -12.06 14.97
N ARG A 183 -13.68 -11.33 16.10
CA ARG A 183 -14.69 -11.36 17.17
C ARG A 183 -15.99 -10.70 16.74
N TYR A 184 -15.92 -9.57 16.03
CA TYR A 184 -17.10 -8.91 15.45
C TYR A 184 -17.84 -9.84 14.48
N GLU A 185 -17.13 -10.44 13.52
CA GLU A 185 -17.69 -11.34 12.53
C GLU A 185 -18.27 -12.63 13.14
N ALA A 186 -17.61 -13.19 14.16
CA ALA A 186 -18.12 -14.34 14.89
C ALA A 186 -19.47 -14.04 15.57
N ARG A 187 -19.62 -12.85 16.17
CA ARG A 187 -20.92 -12.42 16.72
C ARG A 187 -21.94 -12.13 15.63
N LEU A 188 -21.51 -11.53 14.52
CA LEU A 188 -22.40 -11.22 13.40
C LEU A 188 -23.03 -12.49 12.83
N SER A 189 -22.27 -13.59 12.80
CA SER A 189 -22.67 -14.89 12.24
C SER A 189 -23.36 -15.82 13.25
N ASP A 190 -23.47 -15.43 14.53
CA ASP A 190 -24.07 -16.27 15.57
C ASP A 190 -25.60 -16.04 15.64
N PRO A 191 -26.43 -17.02 15.23
CA PRO A 191 -27.88 -16.88 15.25
C PRO A 191 -28.45 -16.75 16.67
N ASN A 192 -27.70 -17.15 17.70
CA ASN A 192 -28.12 -17.11 19.09
C ASN A 192 -27.71 -15.82 19.83
N GLN A 193 -26.81 -15.02 19.25
CA GLN A 193 -26.32 -13.78 19.86
C GLN A 193 -26.63 -12.57 18.97
N ARG A 194 -27.55 -11.70 19.41
CA ARG A 194 -27.82 -10.40 18.75
C ARG A 194 -26.79 -9.32 19.12
N GLY A 195 -25.52 -9.70 19.23
CA GLY A 195 -24.45 -8.86 19.77
C GLY A 195 -23.71 -8.01 18.74
N ALA A 196 -23.93 -8.24 17.45
CA ALA A 196 -23.36 -7.48 16.35
C ALA A 196 -24.37 -7.38 15.20
N LEU A 197 -24.38 -6.25 14.50
CA LEU A 197 -25.30 -5.98 13.40
C LEU A 197 -24.53 -5.36 12.23
N PHE A 198 -25.07 -5.53 11.02
CA PHE A 198 -24.61 -4.87 9.81
C PHE A 198 -25.82 -4.35 9.03
N TYR A 199 -25.82 -3.06 8.72
CA TYR A 199 -26.90 -2.33 8.09
C TYR A 199 -26.52 -2.02 6.64
N ALA A 200 -26.88 -2.93 5.74
CA ALA A 200 -26.77 -2.74 4.29
C ALA A 200 -27.83 -1.74 3.79
N ARG A 201 -27.57 -0.43 3.99
CA ARG A 201 -28.47 0.67 3.60
C ARG A 201 -27.81 1.61 2.58
N ALA A 202 -28.64 2.23 1.73
CA ALA A 202 -28.14 3.10 0.66
C ALA A 202 -27.42 4.36 1.19
N ASP A 203 -27.91 4.96 2.28
CA ASP A 203 -27.30 6.13 2.93
C ASP A 203 -25.92 5.80 3.50
N ASN A 204 -25.83 4.68 4.23
CA ASN A 204 -24.58 4.15 4.75
C ASN A 204 -23.56 3.94 3.64
N LEU A 205 -23.95 3.25 2.56
CA LEU A 205 -23.08 3.00 1.42
C LEU A 205 -22.64 4.31 0.75
N ASN A 206 -23.54 5.29 0.62
CA ASN A 206 -23.24 6.59 0.03
C ASN A 206 -22.20 7.38 0.83
N ASN A 207 -22.26 7.32 2.17
CA ASN A 207 -21.28 7.96 3.04
C ASN A 207 -19.87 7.44 2.75
N TRP A 208 -19.67 6.12 2.77
CA TRP A 208 -18.36 5.51 2.48
C TRP A 208 -17.90 5.80 1.04
N LEU A 209 -18.79 5.73 0.06
CA LEU A 209 -18.47 6.09 -1.32
C LEU A 209 -18.07 7.56 -1.48
N GLY A 210 -18.50 8.45 -0.58
CA GLY A 210 -18.05 9.84 -0.54
C GLY A 210 -16.58 9.97 -0.16
N ASP A 211 -16.13 9.19 0.82
CA ASP A 211 -14.72 9.12 1.18
C ASP A 211 -13.91 8.52 0.02
N VAL A 212 -14.40 7.43 -0.60
CA VAL A 212 -13.78 6.82 -1.79
C VAL A 212 -13.64 7.82 -2.94
N ALA A 213 -14.70 8.60 -3.24
CA ALA A 213 -14.64 9.63 -4.27
C ALA A 213 -13.57 10.69 -3.97
N THR A 214 -13.44 11.09 -2.72
CA THR A 214 -12.41 12.06 -2.32
C THR A 214 -11.00 11.50 -2.50
N ARG A 215 -10.78 10.22 -2.13
CA ARG A 215 -9.49 9.53 -2.29
C ARG A 215 -9.08 9.40 -3.75
N LEU A 216 -9.96 8.86 -4.59
CA LEU A 216 -9.68 8.65 -6.01
C LEU A 216 -9.46 9.99 -6.74
N GLY A 217 -10.21 11.04 -6.39
CA GLY A 217 -10.00 12.38 -6.94
C GLY A 217 -8.62 12.94 -6.62
N SER A 218 -8.19 12.83 -5.36
CA SER A 218 -6.85 13.24 -4.92
C SER A 218 -5.73 12.44 -5.62
N LEU A 219 -5.88 11.12 -5.73
CA LEU A 219 -4.93 10.26 -6.44
C LEU A 219 -4.81 10.63 -7.93
N SER A 220 -5.93 10.80 -8.62
CA SER A 220 -5.97 11.23 -10.03
C SER A 220 -5.22 12.55 -10.23
N GLN A 221 -5.42 13.52 -9.32
CA GLN A 221 -4.75 14.81 -9.37
C GLN A 221 -3.24 14.69 -9.10
N ARG A 222 -2.83 13.88 -8.11
CA ARG A 222 -1.40 13.64 -7.81
C ARG A 222 -0.69 12.95 -8.97
N LEU A 223 -1.27 11.89 -9.52
CA LEU A 223 -0.74 11.18 -10.69
C LEU A 223 -0.63 12.09 -11.94
N SER A 224 -1.62 12.96 -12.14
CA SER A 224 -1.59 13.96 -13.21
C SER A 224 -0.54 15.06 -12.99
N ALA A 225 -0.26 15.41 -11.73
CA ALA A 225 0.80 16.37 -11.38
C ALA A 225 2.22 15.76 -11.54
N SER A 226 2.35 14.45 -11.36
CA SER A 226 3.62 13.71 -11.58
C SER A 226 4.10 13.73 -13.04
N VAL A 227 3.28 14.24 -13.97
CA VAL A 227 3.61 14.38 -15.40
C VAL A 227 3.71 15.85 -15.85
N GLY A 228 3.79 16.80 -14.91
CA GLY A 228 4.01 18.23 -15.21
C GLY A 228 2.79 18.95 -15.79
N ARG A 229 1.56 18.48 -15.51
CA ARG A 229 0.36 19.19 -15.96
C ARG A 229 0.20 20.51 -15.21
N VAL A 230 0.06 21.60 -15.97
CA VAL A 230 -0.27 22.93 -15.48
C VAL A 230 -1.55 22.85 -14.64
N LYS A 231 -1.46 23.22 -13.36
CA LYS A 231 -2.65 23.45 -12.54
C LYS A 231 -3.04 24.91 -12.71
N LEU A 232 -4.31 25.12 -13.04
CA LEU A 232 -4.94 26.42 -12.95
C LEU A 232 -5.20 26.68 -11.46
N ASN A 233 -4.50 27.65 -10.86
CA ASN A 233 -4.74 28.04 -9.47
C ASN A 233 -6.08 28.74 -9.37
N THR A 234 -7.14 27.98 -9.04
CA THR A 234 -8.46 28.53 -8.71
C THR A 234 -8.52 29.10 -7.29
N THR A 235 -7.37 29.29 -6.62
CA THR A 235 -7.26 30.12 -5.42
C THR A 235 -7.54 31.55 -5.83
N LEU A 236 -8.83 31.86 -6.01
CA LEU A 236 -9.34 33.20 -6.20
C LEU A 236 -8.69 34.05 -5.12
N LYS A 237 -7.76 34.93 -5.51
CA LYS A 237 -7.44 36.09 -4.66
C LYS A 237 -8.79 36.70 -4.35
N THR A 238 -9.13 36.79 -3.07
CA THR A 238 -10.42 37.22 -2.52
C THR A 238 -10.62 38.73 -2.77
N GLU A 239 -10.30 39.21 -3.96
CA GLU A 239 -10.66 40.52 -4.44
C GLU A 239 -12.09 40.41 -4.98
N ALA A 240 -12.97 41.29 -4.53
CA ALA A 240 -14.35 41.33 -4.96
C ALA A 240 -14.42 41.58 -6.48
N LEU A 241 -14.54 40.50 -7.26
CA LEU A 241 -14.69 40.56 -8.71
C LEU A 241 -15.96 41.36 -9.06
N LYS A 242 -15.85 42.34 -9.95
CA LYS A 242 -17.02 43.08 -10.43
C LYS A 242 -17.88 42.18 -11.32
N PRO A 243 -19.21 42.38 -11.39
CA PRO A 243 -20.05 41.65 -12.33
C PRO A 243 -19.53 41.79 -13.77
N GLY A 244 -19.16 40.68 -14.40
CA GLY A 244 -18.64 40.62 -15.76
C GLY A 244 -17.11 40.50 -15.90
N GLU A 245 -16.37 40.44 -14.80
CA GLU A 245 -14.91 40.25 -14.81
C GLU A 245 -14.53 38.77 -14.74
N VAL A 246 -13.68 38.30 -15.66
CA VAL A 246 -13.15 36.92 -15.65
C VAL A 246 -11.99 36.89 -14.65
N PRO A 247 -11.97 35.96 -13.68
CA PRO A 247 -10.86 35.84 -12.75
C PRO A 247 -9.55 35.61 -13.50
N GLN A 248 -8.49 36.36 -13.17
CA GLN A 248 -7.15 36.00 -13.60
C GLN A 248 -6.73 34.73 -12.85
N VAL A 249 -6.53 33.66 -13.61
CA VAL A 249 -6.10 32.37 -13.09
C VAL A 249 -4.61 32.25 -13.37
N ASP A 250 -3.79 32.24 -12.32
CA ASP A 250 -2.36 32.00 -12.45
C ASP A 250 -2.14 30.51 -12.74
N GLU A 251 -1.38 30.21 -13.79
CA GLU A 251 -0.96 28.86 -14.13
C GLU A 251 0.27 28.48 -13.28
N GLU A 252 0.14 27.50 -12.39
CA GLU A 252 1.26 26.98 -11.61
C GLU A 252 1.52 25.52 -11.97
N VAL A 253 2.74 25.24 -12.42
CA VAL A 253 3.20 23.87 -12.68
C VAL A 253 3.71 23.29 -11.36
N VAL A 254 2.88 22.50 -10.68
CA VAL A 254 3.29 21.75 -9.50
C VAL A 254 3.77 20.37 -9.93
N GLU A 255 5.08 20.20 -10.13
CA GLU A 255 5.68 18.91 -10.47
C GLU A 255 6.02 18.10 -9.22
N THR A 256 5.77 16.80 -9.27
CA THR A 256 6.26 15.87 -8.22
C THR A 256 7.77 15.65 -8.43
N PRO A 257 8.62 15.72 -7.39
CA PRO A 257 10.02 15.38 -7.52
C PRO A 257 10.21 14.00 -8.14
N TRP A 258 11.21 13.83 -9.02
CA TRP A 258 11.38 12.60 -9.81
C TRP A 258 11.46 11.32 -8.95
N MET A 259 12.11 11.41 -7.77
CA MET A 259 12.23 10.33 -6.76
C MET A 259 10.93 10.03 -5.99
N GLN A 260 9.81 10.70 -6.30
CA GLN A 260 8.51 10.47 -5.66
C GLN A 260 7.42 10.07 -6.67
N ILE A 261 7.75 10.04 -7.96
CA ILE A 261 6.83 9.68 -9.03
C ILE A 261 6.33 8.25 -8.86
N ASP A 262 7.27 7.34 -8.64
CA ASP A 262 7.02 5.92 -8.36
C ASP A 262 6.23 5.74 -7.06
N ASN A 263 6.58 6.47 -5.99
CA ASN A 263 5.86 6.43 -4.72
C ASN A 263 4.37 6.77 -4.90
N VAL A 264 4.04 7.83 -5.64
CA VAL A 264 2.63 8.18 -5.96
C VAL A 264 1.96 7.08 -6.79
N PHE A 265 2.69 6.50 -7.76
CA PHE A 265 2.18 5.44 -8.62
C PHE A 265 1.85 4.16 -7.83
N TYR A 266 2.76 3.68 -6.98
CA TYR A 266 2.57 2.48 -6.19
C TYR A 266 1.56 2.67 -5.06
N GLU A 267 1.50 3.85 -4.43
CA GLU A 267 0.42 4.19 -3.49
C GLU A 267 -0.95 4.10 -4.18
N ALA A 268 -1.07 4.63 -5.40
CA ALA A 268 -2.30 4.53 -6.17
C ALA A 268 -2.64 3.07 -6.53
N ARG A 269 -1.64 2.25 -6.89
CA ARG A 269 -1.85 0.81 -7.16
C ARG A 269 -2.33 0.07 -5.92
N GLY A 270 -1.74 0.31 -4.75
CA GLY A 270 -2.17 -0.28 -3.49
C GLY A 270 -3.59 0.10 -3.10
N GLN A 271 -3.95 1.38 -3.26
CA GLN A 271 -5.33 1.83 -3.04
C GLN A 271 -6.32 1.17 -4.02
N ALA A 272 -5.97 1.10 -5.31
CA ALA A 272 -6.83 0.48 -6.31
C ALA A 272 -7.00 -1.03 -6.08
N TRP A 273 -5.93 -1.73 -5.73
CA TRP A 273 -5.95 -3.15 -5.37
C TRP A 273 -6.91 -3.41 -4.22
N ALA A 274 -6.72 -2.73 -3.08
CA ALA A 274 -7.55 -2.91 -1.91
C ALA A 274 -9.01 -2.53 -2.20
N LEU A 275 -9.24 -1.37 -2.81
CA LEU A 275 -10.59 -0.89 -3.10
C LEU A 275 -11.35 -1.81 -4.07
N SER A 276 -10.67 -2.46 -5.03
CA SER A 276 -11.30 -3.42 -5.93
C SER A 276 -11.90 -4.61 -5.15
N HIS A 277 -11.15 -5.16 -4.19
CA HIS A 277 -11.62 -6.24 -3.30
C HIS A 277 -12.77 -5.77 -2.41
N LEU A 278 -12.63 -4.59 -1.80
CA LEU A 278 -13.66 -4.05 -0.93
C LEU A 278 -14.96 -3.79 -1.69
N LEU A 279 -14.90 -3.25 -2.90
CA LEU A 279 -16.09 -3.04 -3.74
C LEU A 279 -16.72 -4.37 -4.21
N ARG A 280 -15.92 -5.40 -4.49
CA ARG A 280 -16.43 -6.76 -4.75
C ARG A 280 -17.19 -7.32 -3.55
N ALA A 281 -16.70 -7.10 -2.33
CA ALA A 281 -17.40 -7.52 -1.12
C ALA A 281 -18.70 -6.74 -0.88
N ILE A 282 -18.68 -5.44 -1.15
CA ILE A 282 -19.85 -4.56 -1.10
C ILE A 282 -20.89 -4.96 -2.15
N GLU A 283 -20.47 -5.38 -3.35
CA GLU A 283 -21.39 -5.90 -4.38
C GLU A 283 -22.23 -7.07 -3.85
N VAL A 284 -21.64 -7.91 -2.98
CA VAL A 284 -22.32 -9.05 -2.35
C VAL A 284 -23.21 -8.60 -1.20
N ASP A 285 -22.66 -7.92 -0.20
CA ASP A 285 -23.41 -7.61 1.03
C ASP A 285 -24.46 -6.50 0.84
N PHE A 286 -24.31 -5.65 -0.18
CA PHE A 286 -25.30 -4.63 -0.56
C PHE A 286 -26.09 -5.02 -1.82
N ALA A 287 -26.09 -6.29 -2.23
CA ALA A 287 -26.72 -6.74 -3.48
C ALA A 287 -28.17 -6.25 -3.63
N ASP A 288 -28.99 -6.38 -2.57
CA ASP A 288 -30.39 -5.94 -2.59
C ASP A 288 -30.54 -4.42 -2.74
N VAL A 289 -29.69 -3.64 -2.07
CA VAL A 289 -29.67 -2.17 -2.18
C VAL A 289 -29.27 -1.76 -3.58
N LEU A 290 -28.21 -2.36 -4.11
CA LEU A 290 -27.69 -2.07 -5.44
C LEU A 290 -28.70 -2.45 -6.52
N ALA A 291 -29.35 -3.61 -6.39
CA ALA A 291 -30.39 -4.05 -7.31
C ALA A 291 -31.59 -3.10 -7.29
N LYS A 292 -32.07 -2.73 -6.10
CA LYS A 292 -33.20 -1.79 -5.93
C LYS A 292 -32.93 -0.42 -6.56
N LYS A 293 -31.68 0.04 -6.53
CA LYS A 293 -31.25 1.34 -7.09
C LYS A 293 -30.75 1.25 -8.53
N ASN A 294 -30.82 0.08 -9.18
CA ASN A 294 -30.23 -0.18 -10.51
C ASN A 294 -28.73 0.17 -10.58
N ALA A 295 -28.01 0.02 -9.47
CA ALA A 295 -26.64 0.47 -9.28
C ALA A 295 -25.57 -0.63 -9.46
N THR A 296 -25.99 -1.89 -9.62
CA THR A 296 -25.07 -3.04 -9.73
C THR A 296 -24.07 -2.89 -10.90
N VAL A 297 -24.53 -2.39 -12.05
CA VAL A 297 -23.67 -2.20 -13.23
C VAL A 297 -22.63 -1.10 -12.96
N SER A 298 -23.01 -0.02 -12.30
CA SER A 298 -22.10 1.08 -11.93
C SER A 298 -20.99 0.60 -10.99
N VAL A 299 -21.32 -0.22 -9.99
CA VAL A 299 -20.31 -0.83 -9.10
C VAL A 299 -19.32 -1.70 -9.88
N ARG A 300 -19.81 -2.57 -10.77
CA ARG A 300 -18.95 -3.42 -11.61
C ARG A 300 -18.05 -2.63 -12.54
N GLN A 301 -18.53 -1.50 -13.06
CA GLN A 301 -17.71 -0.62 -13.88
C GLN A 301 -16.55 -0.03 -13.08
N ILE A 302 -16.81 0.48 -11.87
CA ILE A 302 -15.75 0.99 -10.99
C ILE A 302 -14.71 -0.11 -10.71
N ILE A 303 -15.18 -1.30 -10.33
CA ILE A 303 -14.30 -2.44 -10.05
C ILE A 303 -13.42 -2.76 -11.27
N ARG A 304 -14.00 -2.82 -12.47
CA ARG A 304 -13.25 -3.12 -13.70
C ARG A 304 -12.13 -2.10 -13.98
N GLU A 305 -12.39 -0.81 -13.75
CA GLU A 305 -11.37 0.23 -13.94
C GLU A 305 -10.23 0.11 -12.92
N LEU A 306 -10.55 -0.25 -11.67
CA LEU A 306 -9.54 -0.50 -10.64
C LEU A 306 -8.74 -1.78 -10.92
N GLU A 307 -9.40 -2.87 -11.32
CA GLU A 307 -8.72 -4.13 -11.69
C GLU A 307 -7.81 -3.93 -12.92
N ALA A 308 -8.26 -3.17 -13.93
CA ALA A 308 -7.44 -2.85 -15.11
C ALA A 308 -6.20 -1.99 -14.78
N SER A 309 -6.23 -1.26 -13.67
CA SER A 309 -5.07 -0.50 -13.19
C SER A 309 -3.95 -1.39 -12.62
N GLN A 310 -4.23 -2.68 -12.39
CA GLN A 310 -3.30 -3.66 -11.82
C GLN A 310 -2.48 -4.41 -12.88
N GLU A 311 -2.67 -4.09 -14.17
CA GLU A 311 -1.92 -4.72 -15.27
C GLU A 311 -0.39 -4.65 -15.03
N PRO A 312 0.37 -5.71 -15.40
CA PRO A 312 1.81 -5.77 -15.14
C PRO A 312 2.58 -4.61 -15.78
N VAL A 313 3.45 -3.98 -14.98
CA VAL A 313 4.42 -3.01 -15.48
C VAL A 313 5.68 -3.76 -15.89
N TRP A 314 5.91 -3.86 -17.20
CA TRP A 314 7.08 -4.54 -17.76
C TRP A 314 8.36 -3.70 -17.72
N SER A 315 8.23 -2.40 -17.50
CA SER A 315 9.37 -1.50 -17.35
C SER A 315 10.01 -1.69 -15.97
N PRO A 316 11.35 -1.77 -15.86
CA PRO A 316 12.02 -1.87 -14.56
C PRO A 316 11.90 -0.60 -13.70
N MET A 317 11.42 0.50 -14.29
CA MET A 317 11.21 1.77 -13.61
C MET A 317 9.92 2.44 -14.12
N ILE A 318 9.26 3.21 -13.25
CA ILE A 318 8.10 4.01 -13.63
C ILE A 318 8.56 5.17 -14.53
N LEU A 319 8.12 5.10 -15.80
CA LEU A 319 8.40 6.14 -16.79
C LEU A 319 7.24 7.12 -16.88
N ASN A 320 7.58 8.42 -16.83
CA ASN A 320 6.68 9.55 -17.05
C ASN A 320 7.14 10.35 -18.27
N GLY A 321 7.00 9.77 -19.46
CA GLY A 321 7.20 10.48 -20.73
C GLY A 321 6.15 11.57 -20.96
N SER A 322 6.26 12.32 -22.06
CA SER A 322 5.17 13.21 -22.47
C SER A 322 3.96 12.39 -22.95
N GLY A 323 2.74 12.95 -22.84
CA GLY A 323 1.51 12.21 -23.21
C GLY A 323 1.42 11.75 -24.67
N PHE A 324 2.23 12.35 -25.56
CA PHE A 324 2.35 11.99 -26.98
C PHE A 324 3.80 11.63 -27.36
N GLY A 325 4.64 11.31 -26.37
CA GLY A 325 6.05 10.99 -26.55
C GLY A 325 6.29 9.55 -26.98
N VAL A 326 7.56 9.24 -27.29
CA VAL A 326 8.00 7.88 -27.65
C VAL A 326 8.04 6.95 -26.43
N LEU A 327 8.26 7.50 -25.23
CA LEU A 327 8.30 6.74 -23.98
C LEU A 327 6.90 6.61 -23.38
N ALA A 328 6.66 5.48 -22.69
CA ALA A 328 5.44 5.28 -21.92
C ALA A 328 5.27 6.35 -20.83
N ASN A 329 4.02 6.61 -20.48
CA ASN A 329 3.64 7.45 -19.34
C ASN A 329 2.71 6.67 -18.41
N HIS A 330 3.31 5.98 -17.45
CA HIS A 330 2.59 5.09 -16.54
C HIS A 330 1.70 5.88 -15.58
N SER A 331 2.19 7.00 -15.01
CA SER A 331 1.37 7.84 -14.13
C SER A 331 0.14 8.39 -14.84
N LEU A 332 0.24 8.77 -16.12
CA LEU A 332 -0.91 9.27 -16.88
C LEU A 332 -1.93 8.16 -17.19
N VAL A 333 -1.46 6.97 -17.57
CA VAL A 333 -2.33 5.80 -17.77
C VAL A 333 -3.06 5.45 -16.47
N MET A 334 -2.33 5.41 -15.35
CA MET A 334 -2.91 5.19 -14.02
C MET A 334 -3.93 6.27 -13.65
N ALA A 335 -3.59 7.55 -13.86
CA ALA A 335 -4.51 8.67 -13.61
C ALA A 335 -5.81 8.54 -14.40
N ASN A 336 -5.73 8.03 -15.64
CA ASN A 336 -6.87 7.85 -16.50
C ASN A 336 -7.83 6.75 -15.99
N TYR A 337 -7.32 5.59 -15.55
CA TYR A 337 -8.11 4.56 -14.88
C TYR A 337 -8.76 5.09 -13.59
N ILE A 338 -7.97 5.72 -12.71
CA ILE A 338 -8.44 6.26 -11.43
C ILE A 338 -9.49 7.37 -11.63
N SER A 339 -9.31 8.23 -12.63
CA SER A 339 -10.27 9.29 -12.96
C SER A 339 -11.60 8.74 -13.47
N ARG A 340 -11.59 7.67 -14.29
CA ARG A 340 -12.83 7.01 -14.71
C ARG A 340 -13.54 6.32 -13.56
N ALA A 341 -12.79 5.63 -12.70
CA ALA A 341 -13.33 5.04 -11.48
C ALA A 341 -13.97 6.11 -10.58
N ASN A 342 -13.30 7.25 -10.41
CA ASN A 342 -13.80 8.37 -9.62
C ASN A 342 -15.13 8.93 -10.14
N ALA A 343 -15.20 9.19 -11.45
CA ALA A 343 -16.43 9.67 -12.09
C ALA A 343 -17.58 8.66 -11.88
N ALA A 344 -17.32 7.36 -12.10
CA ALA A 344 -18.31 6.32 -11.89
C ALA A 344 -18.76 6.19 -10.41
N VAL A 345 -17.88 6.44 -9.43
CA VAL A 345 -18.25 6.51 -8.00
C VAL A 345 -19.17 7.72 -7.74
N ILE A 346 -18.88 8.88 -8.33
CA ILE A 346 -19.73 10.08 -8.18
C ILE A 346 -21.12 9.82 -8.74
N ASP A 347 -21.22 9.21 -9.92
CA ASP A 347 -22.50 8.86 -10.54
C ASP A 347 -23.27 7.82 -9.71
N LEU A 348 -22.57 6.79 -9.21
CA LEU A 348 -23.15 5.79 -8.31
C LEU A 348 -23.77 6.43 -7.06
N ARG A 349 -23.09 7.41 -6.46
CA ARG A 349 -23.62 8.13 -5.29
C ARG A 349 -24.89 8.93 -5.63
N GLN A 350 -24.99 9.48 -6.83
CA GLN A 350 -26.22 10.17 -7.26
C GLN A 350 -27.37 9.17 -7.40
N LEU A 351 -27.13 8.00 -8.01
CA LEU A 351 -28.13 6.93 -8.15
C LEU A 351 -28.64 6.43 -6.78
N LEU A 352 -27.75 6.25 -5.81
CA LEU A 352 -28.12 5.82 -4.46
C LEU A 352 -29.00 6.82 -3.72
N ASN A 353 -28.84 8.12 -4.00
CA ASN A 353 -29.63 9.21 -3.40
C ASN A 353 -30.99 9.45 -4.07
N GLN A 354 -31.11 9.17 -5.37
CA GLN A 354 -32.28 9.54 -6.17
C GLN A 354 -33.32 8.42 -6.34
N GLY A 355 -32.90 7.15 -6.29
CA GLY A 355 -33.83 6.00 -6.18
C GLY A 355 -34.31 5.80 -4.76
#